data_AF-A0A7L1DV69-F1
#
_entry.id   AF-A0A7L1DV69-F1
#
_cell.length_a   1.000
_cell.length_b   1.000
_cell.length_c   1.000
_cell.angle_alpha   90.00
_cell.angle_beta   90.00
_cell.angle_gamma   90.00
#
_symmetry.space_group_name_H-M   'P 1'
#
loop_
_entity.id
_entity.type
_entity.pdbx_description
1 polymer ?
#
loop_
_entity_poly.entity_id
_entity_poly.type
_entity_poly.pdbx_seq_one_letter_code
_entity_poly.pdbx_strand_id
1 'polypeptide(L)' 'PTLSPGRLPGLRPAEPGEFSLRAFRRGKLDLTAAEGLRDLLGAETEAQRRQALRQLRGELGQLYSAWSRALTQVNK' A
#
# COMPACT_ATOMS: atom_id res chain seq x y z
N PRO A 1 31.71 -1.70 24.87
CA PRO A 1 30.90 -1.86 23.65
C PRO A 1 29.49 -1.26 23.84
N THR A 2 29.37 0.03 23.60
CA THR A 2 28.08 0.75 23.64
C THR A 2 27.32 0.43 22.36
N LEU A 3 26.27 -0.38 22.46
CA LEU A 3 25.34 -0.57 21.36
C LEU A 3 24.66 0.78 21.08
N SER A 4 24.92 1.38 19.92
CA SER A 4 24.11 2.50 19.43
C SER A 4 22.66 2.03 19.33
N PRO A 5 21.69 2.79 19.87
CA PRO A 5 20.28 2.41 19.79
C PRO A 5 19.90 2.25 18.32
N GLY A 6 19.47 1.04 17.92
CA GLY A 6 19.01 0.75 16.55
C GLY A 6 19.67 -0.43 15.83
N ARG A 7 20.69 -1.09 16.40
CA ARG A 7 21.22 -2.35 15.81
C ARG A 7 20.91 -3.55 16.70
N LEU A 8 19.87 -4.28 16.29
CA LEU A 8 19.62 -5.64 16.76
C LEU A 8 20.52 -6.61 15.98
N PRO A 9 21.21 -7.57 16.64
CA PRO A 9 22.02 -8.56 15.95
C PRO A 9 21.24 -9.27 14.84
N GLY A 10 21.83 -9.39 13.65
CA GLY A 10 21.19 -10.03 12.49
C GLY A 10 20.16 -9.19 11.75
N LEU A 11 19.90 -7.95 12.17
CA LEU A 11 18.97 -7.03 11.49
C LEU A 11 19.71 -5.80 10.94
N ARG A 12 19.22 -5.30 9.81
CA ARG A 12 19.61 -4.00 9.25
C ARG A 12 18.45 -3.01 9.32
N PRO A 13 18.72 -1.70 9.41
CA PRO A 13 17.71 -0.69 9.16
C PRO A 13 17.02 -0.92 7.81
N ALA A 14 15.71 -0.64 7.77
CA ALA A 14 14.93 -0.71 6.54
C ALA A 14 15.17 0.54 5.70
N GLU A 15 15.17 0.36 4.38
CA GLU A 15 15.13 1.48 3.44
C GLU A 15 13.75 2.16 3.50
N PRO A 16 13.64 3.44 3.08
CA PRO A 16 12.36 4.13 2.99
C PRO A 16 11.33 3.34 2.18
N GLY A 17 10.16 3.07 2.80
CA GLY A 17 9.07 2.33 2.16
C GLY A 17 9.31 0.82 1.98
N GLU A 18 10.42 0.27 2.49
CA GLU A 18 10.80 -1.12 2.21
C GLU A 18 9.74 -2.14 2.64
N PHE A 19 9.07 -1.91 3.77
CA PHE A 19 8.02 -2.82 4.25
C PHE A 19 6.78 -2.81 3.34
N SER A 20 6.34 -1.63 2.90
CA SER A 20 5.23 -1.48 1.96
C SER A 20 5.57 -2.12 0.61
N LEU A 21 6.80 -1.93 0.12
CA LEU A 21 7.28 -2.57 -1.11
C LEU A 21 7.32 -4.10 -0.98
N ARG A 22 7.77 -4.64 0.16
CA ARG A 22 7.76 -6.08 0.45
C ARG A 22 6.34 -6.64 0.46
N ALA A 23 5.37 -5.91 1.03
CA ALA A 23 3.97 -6.31 1.04
C ALA A 23 3.37 -6.31 -0.38
N PHE A 24 3.65 -5.29 -1.19
CA PHE A 24 3.26 -5.22 -2.59
C PHE A 24 3.83 -6.39 -3.41
N ARG A 25 5.15 -6.62 -3.34
CA ARG A 25 5.82 -7.71 -4.06
C ARG A 25 5.34 -9.11 -3.67
N ARG A 26 4.77 -9.25 -2.47
CA ARG A 26 4.19 -10.51 -1.97
C ARG A 26 2.67 -10.61 -2.18
N GLY A 27 2.07 -9.67 -2.91
CA GLY A 27 0.64 -9.66 -3.22
C GLY A 27 -0.26 -9.42 -2.02
N LYS A 28 0.29 -8.94 -0.89
CA LYS A 28 -0.49 -8.60 0.31
C LYS A 28 -1.15 -7.23 0.20
N LEU A 29 -0.62 -6.38 -0.68
CA LEU A 29 -1.13 -5.06 -1.05
C LEU A 29 -1.07 -4.96 -2.57
N ASP A 30 -2.07 -4.32 -3.18
CA ASP A 30 -1.93 -3.84 -4.57
C ASP A 30 -1.30 -2.44 -4.59
N LEU A 31 -1.06 -1.90 -5.78
CA LEU A 31 -0.44 -0.58 -5.94
C LEU A 31 -1.32 0.54 -5.36
N THR A 32 -2.64 0.45 -5.56
CA THR A 32 -3.59 1.45 -5.05
C THR A 32 -3.65 1.46 -3.53
N ALA A 33 -3.52 0.30 -2.89
CA ALA A 33 -3.46 0.18 -1.44
C ALA A 33 -2.15 0.72 -0.87
N ALA A 34 -1.03 0.53 -1.58
CA ALA A 34 0.27 1.10 -1.19
C ALA A 34 0.27 2.64 -1.26
N GLU A 35 -0.37 3.22 -2.29
CA GLU A 35 -0.58 4.67 -2.41
C GLU A 35 -1.53 5.20 -1.33
N GLY A 36 -2.65 4.50 -1.09
CA GLY A 36 -3.57 4.83 -0.01
C GLY A 36 -2.92 4.84 1.38
N LEU A 37 -1.93 3.97 1.63
CA LEU A 37 -1.15 3.99 2.87
C LEU A 37 -0.30 5.26 3.00
N ARG A 38 0.39 5.66 1.93
CA ARG A 38 1.18 6.90 1.91
C ARG A 38 0.29 8.12 2.15
N ASP A 39 -0.84 8.17 1.44
CA ASP A 39 -1.77 9.29 1.52
C ASP A 39 -2.46 9.36 2.90
N LEU A 40 -2.66 8.21 3.56
CA LEU A 40 -3.18 8.15 4.92
C LEU A 40 -2.20 8.72 5.94
N LEU A 41 -0.91 8.41 5.80
CA LEU A 41 0.15 8.94 6.67
C LEU A 41 0.30 10.46 6.54
N GLY A 42 0.04 11.00 5.34
CA GLY A 42 0.11 12.43 5.04
C GLY A 42 -1.23 13.18 5.14
N ALA A 43 -2.30 12.56 5.62
CA ALA A 43 -3.61 13.20 5.64
C ALA A 43 -3.68 14.32 6.70
N GLU A 44 -3.99 15.54 6.26
CA GLU A 44 -4.14 16.71 7.12
C GLU A 44 -5.60 16.99 7.47
N THR A 45 -6.53 16.42 6.69
CA THR A 45 -7.97 16.59 6.86
C THR A 45 -8.67 15.25 6.99
N GLU A 46 -9.81 15.26 7.68
CA GLU A 46 -10.66 14.08 7.80
C GLU A 46 -11.15 13.58 6.43
N ALA A 47 -11.37 14.48 5.47
CA ALA A 47 -11.72 14.12 4.10
C ALA A 47 -10.59 13.35 3.40
N GLN A 48 -9.34 13.83 3.49
CA GLN A 48 -8.17 13.13 2.95
C GLN A 48 -7.98 11.76 3.63
N ARG A 49 -8.13 11.69 4.96
CA ARG A 49 -8.03 10.44 5.72
C ARG A 49 -9.05 9.41 5.25
N ARG A 50 -10.32 9.81 5.08
CA ARG A 50 -11.38 8.92 4.57
C ARG A 50 -11.08 8.44 3.16
N GLN A 51 -10.63 9.33 2.28
CA GLN A 51 -10.30 8.96 0.91
C GLN A 51 -9.12 7.97 0.85
N ALA A 52 -8.07 8.22 1.61
CA ALA A 52 -6.91 7.34 1.71
C ALA A 52 -7.29 5.95 2.24
N LEU A 53 -8.19 5.88 3.23
CA LEU A 53 -8.72 4.61 3.75
C LEU A 53 -9.48 3.79 2.69
N ARG A 54 -10.25 4.45 1.82
CA ARG A 54 -10.95 3.77 0.72
C ARG A 54 -9.98 3.16 -0.28
N GLN A 55 -8.92 3.90 -0.63
CA GLN A 55 -7.85 3.38 -1.49
C GLN A 55 -7.09 2.22 -0.82
N LEU A 56 -6.74 2.36 0.46
CA LEU A 56 -6.05 1.33 1.23
C LEU A 56 -6.85 0.01 1.30
N ARG A 57 -8.19 0.09 1.34
CA ARG A 57 -9.09 -1.07 1.31
C ARG A 57 -9.22 -1.72 -0.07
N GLY A 58 -8.53 -1.19 -1.08
CA GLY A 58 -8.54 -1.73 -2.44
C GLY A 58 -9.84 -1.46 -3.19
N GLU A 59 -10.65 -0.47 -2.78
CA GLU A 59 -11.91 -0.15 -3.47
C GLU A 59 -11.68 0.19 -4.95
N LEU A 60 -10.59 0.90 -5.26
CA LEU A 60 -10.21 1.20 -6.65
C LEU A 60 -9.74 -0.05 -7.40
N GLY A 61 -8.92 -0.90 -6.78
CA GLY A 61 -8.49 -2.17 -7.37
C GLY A 61 -9.68 -3.07 -7.73
N GLN A 62 -10.70 -3.14 -6.87
CA GLN A 62 -11.94 -3.87 -7.12
C GLN A 62 -12.73 -3.27 -8.30
N LEU A 63 -12.86 -1.94 -8.34
CA LEU A 63 -13.54 -1.24 -9.43
C LEU A 63 -12.87 -1.48 -10.78
N TYR A 64 -11.54 -1.33 -10.86
CA TYR A 64 -10.79 -1.58 -12.09
C TYR A 64 -10.86 -3.04 -12.53
N SER A 65 -10.82 -3.98 -11.58
CA SER A 65 -10.98 -5.41 -11.87
C SER A 65 -12.39 -5.74 -12.38
N ALA A 66 -13.42 -5.04 -11.89
CA ALA A 66 -14.78 -5.18 -12.40
C ALA A 66 -14.90 -4.66 -13.84
N TRP A 67 -14.36 -3.47 -14.12
CA TRP A 67 -14.36 -2.90 -15.47
C TRP A 67 -13.55 -3.74 -16.46
N SER A 68 -12.36 -4.19 -16.07
CA SER A 68 -11.51 -5.07 -16.89
C SER A 68 -12.26 -6.35 -17.28
N ARG A 69 -12.93 -7.00 -16.33
CA ARG A 69 -13.76 -8.18 -16.61
C ARG A 69 -14.92 -7.87 -17.55
N ALA A 70 -15.64 -6.77 -17.32
CA ALA A 70 -16.77 -6.37 -18.17
C ALA A 70 -16.33 -6.14 -19.61
N LEU A 71 -15.24 -5.39 -19.81
CA LEU A 71 -14.74 -5.03 -21.15
C LEU A 71 -14.12 -6.23 -21.89
N THR A 72 -13.53 -7.19 -21.18
CA THR A 72 -12.91 -8.37 -21.80
C THR A 72 -13.89 -9.51 -22.07
N GLN A 73 -15.01 -9.61 -21.33
CA GLN A 73 -16.02 -10.65 -21.55
C GLN A 73 -17.01 -10.33 -22.68
N VAL A 74 -17.21 -9.06 -23.03
CA VAL A 74 -18.11 -8.66 -24.13
C VAL A 74 -17.57 -9.07 -25.52
N ASN A 75 -16.29 -9.44 -25.61
CA ASN A 75 -15.64 -9.82 -26.86
C ASN A 75 -15.44 -11.36 -27.00
N LYS A 76 -16.25 -12.15 -26.29
CA LYS A 76 -16.37 -13.61 -26.48
C LYS A 76 -17.77 -13.99 -26.92
#